data_AF-A0A1H9M565-F1
#
_entry.id   AF-A0A1H9M565-F1
#
_cell.length_a   1.000
_cell.length_b   1.000
_cell.length_c   1.000
_cell.angle_alpha   90.00
_cell.angle_beta   90.00
_cell.angle_gamma   90.00
#
_symmetry.space_group_name_H-M   'P 1'
#
loop_
_entity.id
_entity.type
_entity.pdbx_description
1 polymer ?
#
loop_
_entity_poly.entity_id
_entity_poly.type
_entity_poly.pdbx_seq_one_letter_code
_entity_poly.pdbx_strand_id
1 'polypeptide(L)'
;MIKILLYGGYMGTLAIKDARMELKTTRETKELLSKAAILDGMDLSAFMLASAIEKARAVLRDHAAINLSAEGQLQLVRLLQAPAEPTEAMQNFRQQARLKVRGE
;
A
#
# COMPACT_ATOMS: atom_id res chain seq x y z
N MET A 1 19.97 -29.48 -20.32
CA MET A 1 18.59 -29.48 -20.86
C MET A 1 17.63 -29.48 -19.65
N ILE A 2 17.56 -28.37 -18.91
CA ILE A 2 16.45 -27.38 -18.87
C ILE A 2 15.07 -27.96 -18.52
N LYS A 3 14.65 -27.75 -17.26
CA LYS A 3 13.36 -27.14 -16.84
C LYS A 3 13.43 -26.79 -15.34
N ILE A 4 13.94 -25.60 -14.98
CA ILE A 4 13.17 -24.42 -14.52
C ILE A 4 12.48 -24.72 -13.16
N LEU A 5 13.11 -24.42 -12.00
CA LEU A 5 13.09 -23.11 -11.32
C LEU A 5 11.74 -22.39 -11.44
N LEU A 6 10.72 -22.86 -10.71
CA LEU A 6 9.49 -22.11 -10.39
C LEU A 6 8.72 -22.79 -9.24
N TYR A 7 9.33 -22.90 -8.06
CA TYR A 7 8.61 -23.15 -6.79
C TYR A 7 9.09 -22.20 -5.68
N GLY A 8 9.54 -21.00 -6.05
CA GLY A 8 9.88 -19.92 -5.11
C GLY A 8 8.66 -19.09 -4.71
N GLY A 9 7.58 -19.72 -4.25
CA GLY A 9 6.34 -19.01 -3.90
C GLY A 9 5.38 -19.70 -2.93
N TYR A 10 5.50 -21.02 -2.70
CA TYR A 10 4.64 -21.75 -1.76
C TYR A 10 5.24 -21.80 -0.35
N MET A 11 5.67 -20.66 0.19
CA MET A 11 5.93 -20.51 1.64
C MET A 11 5.34 -19.19 2.15
N GLY A 12 4.16 -18.83 1.64
CA GLY A 12 3.22 -18.07 2.46
C GLY A 12 2.70 -19.06 3.51
N THR A 13 3.10 -18.87 4.76
CA THR A 13 2.43 -19.42 5.94
C THR A 13 0.95 -19.65 5.67
N LEU A 14 0.42 -20.85 5.98
CA LEU A 14 -1.02 -21.17 5.97
C LEU A 14 -1.77 -20.24 6.91
N ALA A 15 -1.93 -18.97 6.52
CA ALA A 15 -2.79 -18.02 7.16
C ALA A 15 -4.20 -18.53 6.88
N ILE A 16 -4.90 -18.93 7.93
CA ILE A 16 -6.30 -19.29 7.86
C ILE A 16 -7.03 -18.07 7.30
N LYS A 17 -7.66 -18.23 6.13
CA LYS A 17 -8.49 -17.19 5.51
C LYS A 17 -9.81 -17.13 6.28
N ASP A 18 -9.83 -16.40 7.38
CA ASP A 18 -10.97 -16.29 8.31
C ASP A 18 -11.91 -15.12 7.97
N ALA A 19 -11.40 -14.09 7.30
CA ALA A 19 -12.18 -12.95 6.84
C ALA A 19 -12.91 -13.21 5.51
N ARG A 20 -14.17 -12.76 5.42
CA ARG A 20 -15.01 -12.86 4.22
C ARG A 20 -15.35 -11.48 3.67
N MET A 21 -15.39 -11.37 2.35
CA MET A 21 -15.81 -10.16 1.64
C MET A 21 -16.96 -10.52 0.69
N GLU A 22 -18.08 -9.82 0.82
CA GLU A 22 -19.24 -9.99 -0.04
C GLU A 22 -19.33 -8.84 -1.04
N LEU A 23 -19.61 -9.18 -2.31
CA LEU A 23 -19.71 -8.21 -3.39
C LEU A 23 -20.99 -8.49 -4.19
N LYS A 24 -21.78 -7.44 -4.41
CA LYS A 24 -22.91 -7.46 -5.34
C LYS A 24 -22.53 -6.69 -6.59
N THR A 25 -22.91 -7.21 -7.75
CA THR A 25 -22.63 -6.60 -9.04
C THR A 25 -23.68 -7.04 -10.06
N THR A 26 -23.63 -6.49 -11.27
CA THR A 26 -24.51 -6.87 -12.36
C THR A 26 -24.06 -8.18 -13.00
N ARG A 27 -24.97 -8.83 -13.74
CA ARG A 27 -24.64 -10.03 -14.51
C ARG A 27 -23.53 -9.75 -15.54
N GLU A 28 -23.62 -8.64 -16.26
CA GLU A 28 -22.64 -8.23 -17.26
C GLU A 28 -21.24 -8.06 -16.67
N THR A 29 -21.12 -7.38 -15.54
CA THR A 29 -19.84 -7.22 -14.84
C THR A 29 -19.28 -8.57 -14.37
N LYS A 30 -20.14 -9.45 -13.84
CA LYS A 30 -19.70 -10.81 -13.46
C LYS A 30 -19.17 -11.60 -14.67
N GLU A 31 -19.84 -11.54 -15.81
CA GLU A 31 -19.41 -12.23 -17.02
C GLU A 31 -18.08 -11.68 -17.56
N LEU A 32 -17.92 -10.35 -17.57
CA LEU A 32 -16.66 -9.70 -17.94
C LEU A 32 -15.49 -10.16 -17.06
N LEU A 33 -15.66 -10.09 -15.73
CA LEU A 33 -14.62 -10.48 -14.78
C LEU A 33 -14.31 -11.98 -14.84
N SER A 34 -15.33 -12.82 -15.08
CA SER A 34 -15.13 -14.27 -15.24
C SER A 34 -14.30 -14.58 -16.47
N LYS A 35 -14.56 -13.90 -17.60
CA LYS A 35 -13.76 -14.07 -18.82
C LYS A 35 -12.31 -13.65 -18.60
N ALA A 36 -12.08 -12.53 -17.93
CA ALA A 36 -10.73 -12.07 -17.60
C ALA A 36 -9.99 -13.08 -16.71
N ALA A 37 -10.64 -13.59 -15.65
CA ALA A 37 -10.06 -14.59 -14.76
C ALA A 37 -9.66 -15.88 -15.50
N ILE A 38 -10.50 -16.37 -16.41
CA ILE A 38 -10.20 -17.53 -17.25
C ILE A 38 -8.96 -17.30 -18.12
N LEU A 39 -8.85 -16.12 -18.74
CA LEU A 39 -7.68 -15.77 -19.56
C LEU A 39 -6.40 -15.66 -18.73
N ASP A 40 -6.51 -15.22 -17.48
CA ASP A 40 -5.41 -15.11 -16.52
C ASP A 40 -5.10 -16.44 -15.79
N GLY A 41 -5.85 -17.50 -16.11
CA GLY A 41 -5.60 -18.86 -15.60
C GLY A 41 -5.97 -19.07 -14.13
N MET A 42 -6.88 -18.26 -13.57
CA MET A 42 -7.29 -18.35 -12.16
C MET A 42 -8.81 -18.28 -11.98
N ASP A 43 -9.30 -18.68 -10.80
CA ASP A 43 -10.72 -18.54 -10.49
C ASP A 43 -11.12 -17.07 -10.25
N LEU A 44 -12.42 -16.78 -10.38
CA LEU A 44 -12.95 -15.42 -10.27
C LEU A 44 -12.63 -14.76 -8.91
N SER A 45 -12.67 -15.52 -7.81
CA SER A 45 -12.42 -14.98 -6.47
C SER A 45 -10.94 -14.65 -6.29
N ALA A 46 -10.04 -15.52 -6.76
CA ALA A 46 -8.61 -15.28 -6.75
C ALA A 46 -8.23 -14.07 -7.61
N PHE A 47 -8.80 -13.97 -8.82
CA PHE A 47 -8.62 -12.82 -9.72
C PHE A 47 -9.02 -11.51 -9.05
N MET A 48 -10.24 -11.45 -8.52
CA MET A 48 -10.77 -10.26 -7.86
C MET A 48 -9.92 -9.85 -6.66
N LEU A 49 -9.50 -10.82 -5.83
CA LEU A 49 -8.67 -10.56 -4.67
C LEU A 49 -7.28 -10.04 -5.07
N ALA A 50 -6.65 -10.64 -6.09
CA ALA A 50 -5.35 -10.21 -6.58
C ALA A 50 -5.40 -8.78 -7.11
N SER A 51 -6.38 -8.45 -7.96
CA SER A 51 -6.56 -7.09 -8.50
C SER A 51 -6.86 -6.07 -7.39
N ALA A 52 -7.68 -6.43 -6.39
CA ALA A 52 -7.98 -5.57 -5.26
C ALA A 52 -6.73 -5.29 -4.41
N ILE A 53 -5.91 -6.31 -4.14
CA ILE A 53 -4.65 -6.16 -3.39
C ILE A 53 -3.67 -5.26 -4.16
N GLU A 54 -3.52 -5.45 -5.47
CA GLU A 54 -2.65 -4.63 -6.29
C GLU A 54 -3.06 -3.15 -6.23
N LYS A 55 -4.35 -2.88 -6.43
CA LYS A 55 -4.87 -1.51 -6.37
C LYS A 55 -4.75 -0.90 -4.98
N ALA A 56 -5.05 -1.66 -3.92
CA ALA A 56 -4.89 -1.21 -2.55
C ALA A 56 -3.43 -0.83 -2.24
N ARG A 57 -2.46 -1.65 -2.67
CA ARG A 57 -1.04 -1.35 -2.52
C ARG A 57 -0.64 -0.10 -3.28
N ALA A 58 -1.15 0.09 -4.50
CA ALA A 58 -0.88 1.32 -5.26
C ALA A 58 -1.40 2.55 -4.51
N VAL A 59 -2.67 2.54 -4.07
CA VAL A 59 -3.27 3.66 -3.32
C VAL A 59 -2.49 3.97 -2.04
N LEU A 60 -2.10 2.95 -1.27
CA LEU A 60 -1.34 3.16 -0.04
C LEU A 60 0.06 3.71 -0.32
N ARG A 61 0.74 3.23 -1.38
CA ARG A 61 2.02 3.80 -1.80
C ARG A 61 1.87 5.24 -2.24
N ASP A 62 0.88 5.55 -3.05
CA ASP A 62 0.66 6.91 -3.57
C ASP A 62 0.30 7.89 -2.45
N HIS A 63 -0.42 7.43 -1.42
CA HIS A 63 -0.74 8.24 -0.25
C HIS A 63 0.43 8.40 0.73
N ALA A 64 1.30 7.39 0.84
CA ALA A 64 2.47 7.45 1.73
C ALA A 64 3.71 8.08 1.08
N ALA A 65 3.79 8.10 -0.25
CA ALA A 65 4.90 8.66 -0.98
C ALA A 65 4.81 10.18 -1.03
N ILE A 66 5.81 10.86 -0.47
CA ILE A 66 6.00 12.29 -0.68
C ILE A 66 6.80 12.45 -1.98
N ASN A 67 6.12 12.83 -3.06
CA ASN A 67 6.79 13.17 -4.31
C ASN A 67 7.31 14.60 -4.22
N LEU A 68 8.63 14.77 -4.29
CA LEU A 68 9.30 16.06 -4.33
C LEU A 68 9.79 16.37 -5.74
N SER A 69 9.72 17.64 -6.13
CA SER A 69 10.42 18.15 -7.33
C SER A 69 11.93 17.92 -7.19
N ALA A 70 12.68 17.99 -8.29
CA ALA A 70 14.14 17.86 -8.25
C ALA A 70 14.79 18.88 -7.28
N GLU A 71 14.28 20.11 -7.25
CA GLU A 71 14.68 21.13 -6.30
C GLU A 71 14.33 20.76 -4.85
N GLY A 72 13.11 20.27 -4.61
CA GLY A 72 12.66 19.81 -3.30
C GLY A 72 13.50 18.64 -2.77
N GLN A 73 13.93 17.73 -3.65
CA GLN A 73 14.83 16.62 -3.30
C GLN A 73 16.20 17.15 -2.86
N LEU A 74 16.81 18.07 -3.61
CA LEU A 74 18.09 18.70 -3.24
C LEU A 74 17.98 19.48 -1.92
N GLN A 75 16.87 20.19 -1.71
CA GLN A 75 16.62 20.89 -0.46
C GLN A 75 16.48 19.92 0.72
N LEU A 76 15.73 18.82 0.55
CA LEU A 76 15.60 17.78 1.57
C LEU A 76 16.97 17.18 1.93
N VAL A 77 17.77 16.79 0.93
CA VAL A 77 19.11 16.22 1.17
C VAL A 77 20.00 17.19 1.96
N ARG A 78 20.00 18.48 1.59
CA ARG A 78 20.75 19.51 2.33
C ARG A 78 20.31 19.60 3.79
N LEU A 79 19.00 19.61 4.05
CA LEU A 79 18.46 19.66 5.41
C LEU A 79 18.76 18.39 6.23
N LEU A 80 18.82 17.22 5.59
CA LEU A 80 19.19 15.96 6.26
C LEU A 80 20.69 15.89 6.59
N GLN A 81 21.55 16.48 5.76
CA GLN A 81 23.00 16.51 5.97
C GLN A 81 23.42 17.52 7.04
N ALA A 82 22.73 18.65 7.11
CA ALA A 82 22.94 19.67 8.12
C ALA A 82 21.59 20.03 8.77
N PRO A 83 21.13 19.24 9.76
CA PRO A 83 19.90 19.52 10.48
C PRO A 83 19.99 20.90 11.15
N ALA A 84 18.97 21.73 10.95
CA ALA A 84 18.89 23.00 11.66
C ALA A 84 18.53 22.77 13.14
N GLU A 85 19.09 23.61 14.02
CA GLU A 85 18.70 23.61 15.42
C GLU A 85 17.22 24.04 15.58
N PRO A 86 16.48 23.47 16.54
CA PRO A 86 15.10 23.85 16.79
C PRO A 86 15.00 25.34 17.13
N THR A 87 14.03 26.03 16.55
CA THR A 87 13.77 27.44 16.86
C THR A 87 13.27 27.59 18.30
N GLU A 88 13.39 28.78 18.88
CA GLU A 88 12.90 29.09 20.23
C GLU A 88 11.40 28.75 20.38
N ALA A 89 10.59 29.01 19.36
CA ALA A 89 9.17 28.63 19.34
C ALA A 89 8.97 27.10 19.41
N MET A 90 9.79 26.31 18.72
CA MET A 90 9.74 24.84 18.79
C MET A 90 10.18 24.32 20.15
N GLN A 91 11.20 24.93 20.76
CA GLN A 91 11.67 24.59 22.09
C GLN A 91 10.59 24.89 23.15
N ASN A 92 9.96 26.06 23.08
CA ASN A 92 8.87 26.45 23.96
C ASN A 92 7.66 25.53 23.79
N PHE A 93 7.31 25.13 22.56
CA PHE A 93 6.20 24.20 22.32
C PHE A 93 6.48 22.80 22.90
N ARG A 94 7.70 22.29 22.77
CA ARG A 94 8.10 20.98 23.34
C ARG A 94 7.90 20.92 24.86
N GLN A 95 8.02 22.06 25.56
CA GLN A 95 7.88 22.15 27.01
C GLN A 95 6.42 22.21 27.50
N GLN A 96 5.45 22.41 26.59
CA GLN A 96 4.04 22.48 26.94
C GLN A 96 3.46 21.08 27.25
N ALA A 97 2.42 21.04 28.09
CA ALA A 97 1.71 19.81 28.38
C ALA A 97 1.14 19.19 27.09
N ARG A 98 1.20 17.86 26.97
CA ARG A 98 0.72 17.14 25.80
C ARG A 98 -0.74 17.51 25.54
N LEU A 99 -0.98 18.09 24.37
CA LEU A 99 -2.33 18.43 23.94
C LEU A 99 -3.19 17.15 23.93
N LYS A 100 -4.42 17.24 24.46
CA LYS A 100 -5.39 16.15 24.32
C LYS A 100 -5.55 15.86 22.83
N VAL A 101 -5.33 14.61 22.44
CA VAL A 101 -5.59 14.18 21.07
C VAL A 101 -7.10 14.25 20.86
N ARG A 102 -7.54 14.96 19.81
CA ARG A 102 -8.96 15.09 19.48
C ARG A 102 -9.54 13.70 19.20
N GLY A 103 -10.23 13.12 20.19
CA GLY A 103 -10.81 11.78 20.10
C GLY A 103 -10.79 10.94 21.40
N GLU A 104 -10.20 11.43 22.50
CA GLU A 104 -10.26 10.80 23.84
C GLU A 104 -11.12 11.56 24.86
#